data_AF-A0A2V9VU25-F1
#
_entry.id   AF-A0A2V9VU25-F1
#
_cell.length_a   1.000
_cell.length_b   1.000
_cell.length_c   1.000
_cell.angle_alpha   90.00
_cell.angle_beta   90.00
_cell.angle_gamma   90.00
#
_symmetry.space_group_name_H-M   'P 1'
#
loop_
_entity.id
_entity.type
_entity.pdbx_description
1 polymer ?
#
loop_
_entity_poly.entity_id
_entity_poly.type
_entity_poly.pdbx_seq_one_letter_code
_entity_poly.pdbx_strand_id
1 'polypeptide(L)'
;MLSRWRVASPAVHRTGRKRSLLVSAFVAIAFLACPTPARTQNPYSSNSTAAKAGEFEFRINCALCHGLGARGGGRGPDLTRAHKRHGDSDAEMFRNISQGIPGTAMPANGTNGQGVGMTDEEIWQII
;
A
#
# COMPACT_ATOMS: atom_id res chain seq x y z
N MET A 1 38.17 87.07 -0.71
CA MET A 1 38.33 85.88 -1.57
C MET A 1 38.45 84.68 -0.65
N LEU A 2 37.62 83.64 -0.85
CA LEU A 2 37.85 82.21 -0.61
C LEU A 2 36.49 81.50 -0.47
N SER A 3 35.97 81.22 -1.66
CA SER A 3 35.14 80.11 -2.10
C SER A 3 34.54 79.16 -1.06
N ARG A 4 33.21 79.29 -0.95
CA ARG A 4 32.23 78.24 -0.66
C ARG A 4 32.62 76.90 -1.30
N TRP A 5 32.83 75.86 -0.49
CA TRP A 5 32.75 74.47 -0.94
C TRP A 5 31.53 73.83 -0.30
N ARG A 6 30.55 73.51 -1.13
CA ARG A 6 29.31 72.83 -0.77
C ARG A 6 29.61 71.33 -0.80
N VAL A 7 29.68 70.69 0.36
CA VAL A 7 29.83 69.23 0.46
C VAL A 7 28.52 68.59 -0.05
N ALA A 8 28.63 67.72 -1.06
CA ALA A 8 27.51 66.95 -1.57
C ALA A 8 27.22 65.75 -0.64
N SER A 9 25.98 65.63 -0.18
CA SER A 9 25.53 64.47 0.60
C SER A 9 25.37 63.24 -0.31
N PRO A 10 25.72 62.02 0.14
CA PRO A 10 25.42 60.82 -0.62
C PRO A 10 23.93 60.48 -0.48
N ALA A 11 23.28 60.17 -1.61
CA ALA A 11 21.91 59.68 -1.65
C ALA A 11 21.84 58.28 -1.01
N VAL A 12 21.03 58.14 0.04
CA VAL A 12 20.75 56.83 0.66
C VAL A 12 19.75 56.09 -0.24
N HIS A 13 20.19 55.04 -0.91
CA HIS A 13 19.27 54.16 -1.66
C HIS A 13 18.48 53.29 -0.68
N ARG A 14 17.18 53.58 -0.50
CA ARG A 14 16.23 52.70 0.18
C ARG A 14 15.96 51.48 -0.70
N THR A 15 16.64 50.37 -0.45
CA THR A 15 16.25 49.07 -1.03
C THR A 15 15.06 48.52 -0.24
N GLY A 16 13.92 48.42 -0.92
CA GLY A 16 12.69 47.87 -0.37
C GLY A 16 12.86 46.38 -0.04
N ARG A 17 12.98 46.06 1.26
CA ARG A 17 12.92 44.70 1.79
C ARG A 17 11.52 44.13 1.56
N LYS A 18 11.28 43.54 0.39
CA LYS A 18 10.09 42.72 0.12
C LYS A 18 10.17 41.52 1.06
N ARG A 19 9.45 41.58 2.18
CA ARG A 19 9.37 40.51 3.18
C ARG A 19 8.75 39.29 2.50
N SER A 20 9.58 38.29 2.24
CA SER A 20 9.20 36.98 1.74
C SER A 20 8.11 36.35 2.62
N LEU A 21 6.86 36.47 2.18
CA LEU A 21 5.71 35.76 2.75
C LEU A 21 5.63 34.29 2.27
N LEU A 22 6.60 33.84 1.47
CA LEU A 22 6.57 32.53 0.80
C LEU A 22 7.05 31.36 1.68
N VAL A 23 7.66 31.62 2.85
CA VAL A 23 8.26 30.56 3.68
C VAL A 23 7.24 29.82 4.54
N SER A 24 6.10 30.44 4.88
CA SER A 24 5.09 29.82 5.76
C SER A 24 4.16 28.81 5.08
N ALA A 25 4.06 28.82 3.74
CA ALA A 25 3.13 27.95 3.01
C ALA A 25 3.64 26.51 2.81
N PHE A 26 4.96 26.28 2.91
CA PHE A 26 5.56 24.95 2.66
C PHE A 26 5.41 23.97 3.84
N VAL A 27 5.25 24.46 5.07
CA VAL A 27 5.18 23.60 6.27
C VAL A 27 3.79 22.95 6.44
N ALA A 28 2.73 23.58 5.92
CA ALA A 28 1.35 23.12 6.10
C ALA A 28 0.95 21.92 5.22
N ILE A 29 1.64 21.69 4.08
CA ILE A 29 1.27 20.64 3.11
C ILE A 29 1.83 19.27 3.52
N ALA A 30 2.90 19.22 4.33
CA ALA A 30 3.57 17.99 4.72
C ALA A 30 2.78 17.11 5.71
N PHE A 31 1.76 17.65 6.39
CA PHE A 31 0.98 16.93 7.41
C PHE A 31 -0.25 16.16 6.88
N LEU A 32 -0.59 16.28 5.59
CA LEU A 32 -1.79 15.62 5.01
C LEU A 32 -1.53 14.20 4.47
N ALA A 33 -0.27 13.75 4.43
CA ALA A 33 0.08 12.39 4.04
C ALA A 33 0.18 11.48 5.27
N CYS A 34 -0.95 11.21 5.94
CA CYS A 34 -1.02 10.10 6.88
C CYS A 34 -1.14 8.81 6.07
N PRO A 35 -0.12 7.94 6.02
CA PRO A 35 -0.27 6.65 5.36
C PRO A 35 -1.38 5.87 6.06
N THR A 36 -2.41 5.46 5.33
CA THR A 36 -3.43 4.55 5.85
C THR A 36 -2.72 3.25 6.27
N PRO A 37 -2.91 2.80 7.51
CA PRO A 37 -2.27 1.57 7.97
C PRO A 37 -2.72 0.41 7.08
N ALA A 38 -1.75 -0.39 6.61
CA ALA A 38 -2.05 -1.61 5.88
C ALA A 38 -2.92 -2.52 6.75
N ARG A 39 -3.93 -3.13 6.15
CA ARG A 39 -4.88 -3.98 6.86
C ARG A 39 -4.16 -5.22 7.38
N THR A 40 -4.30 -5.49 8.68
CA THR A 40 -3.65 -6.63 9.33
C THR A 40 -4.56 -7.85 9.55
N GLN A 41 -5.88 -7.64 9.49
CA GLN A 41 -6.91 -8.66 9.76
C GLN A 41 -7.99 -8.66 8.67
N ASN A 42 -8.58 -9.83 8.41
CA ASN A 42 -9.68 -9.98 7.46
C ASN A 42 -10.97 -9.33 8.01
N PRO A 43 -11.52 -8.29 7.36
CA PRO A 43 -12.76 -7.65 7.80
C PRO A 43 -14.01 -8.48 7.52
N TYR A 44 -13.89 -9.50 6.68
CA TYR A 44 -14.97 -10.35 6.21
C TYR A 44 -15.05 -11.65 7.02
N SER A 45 -14.17 -11.84 8.00
CA SER A 45 -14.09 -13.03 8.85
C SER A 45 -15.42 -13.42 9.52
N SER A 46 -16.30 -12.45 9.76
CA SER A 46 -17.64 -12.66 10.34
C SER A 46 -18.79 -12.55 9.34
N ASN A 47 -18.50 -12.48 8.03
CA ASN A 47 -19.50 -12.26 6.98
C ASN A 47 -19.70 -13.54 6.14
N SER A 48 -20.83 -14.21 6.34
CA SER A 48 -21.15 -15.47 5.65
C SER A 48 -21.39 -15.31 4.15
N THR A 49 -21.84 -14.15 3.68
CA THR A 49 -21.97 -13.85 2.24
C THR A 49 -20.60 -13.72 1.60
N ALA A 50 -19.68 -13.02 2.27
CA ALA A 50 -18.29 -12.90 1.83
C ALA A 50 -17.58 -14.26 1.83
N ALA A 51 -17.81 -15.11 2.84
CA ALA A 51 -17.27 -16.47 2.87
C ALA A 51 -17.75 -17.32 1.69
N LYS A 52 -19.01 -17.18 1.27
CA LYS A 52 -19.54 -17.88 0.07
C LYS A 52 -18.92 -17.37 -1.23
N ALA A 53 -18.71 -16.06 -1.34
CA ALA A 53 -17.99 -15.48 -2.47
C ALA A 53 -16.54 -15.98 -2.51
N GLY A 54 -15.87 -16.00 -1.36
CA GLY A 54 -14.54 -16.56 -1.22
C GLY A 54 -14.47 -18.06 -1.57
N GLU A 55 -15.46 -18.86 -1.19
CA GLU A 55 -15.53 -20.26 -1.60
C GLU A 55 -15.59 -20.41 -3.13
N PHE A 56 -16.39 -19.59 -3.80
CA PHE A 56 -16.47 -19.58 -5.26
C PHE A 56 -15.13 -19.22 -5.90
N GLU A 57 -14.49 -18.15 -5.45
CA GLU A 57 -13.18 -17.72 -5.94
C GLU A 57 -12.10 -18.78 -5.69
N PHE A 58 -12.09 -19.40 -4.51
CA PHE A 58 -11.14 -20.46 -4.18
C PHE A 58 -11.27 -21.65 -5.12
N ARG A 59 -12.51 -22.06 -5.44
CA ARG A 59 -12.77 -23.21 -6.32
C ARG A 59 -12.27 -22.98 -7.74
N ILE A 60 -12.35 -21.75 -8.24
CA ILE A 60 -11.94 -21.41 -9.61
C ILE A 60 -10.44 -21.18 -9.70
N ASN A 61 -9.87 -20.48 -8.72
CA ASN A 61 -8.50 -19.96 -8.81
C ASN A 61 -7.47 -20.80 -8.05
N CYS A 62 -7.86 -21.49 -6.97
CA CYS A 62 -6.91 -22.10 -6.01
C CYS A 62 -7.00 -23.63 -5.97
N ALA A 63 -8.19 -24.19 -6.18
CA ALA A 63 -8.47 -25.61 -5.98
C ALA A 63 -7.68 -26.53 -6.93
N LEU A 64 -7.24 -26.04 -8.10
CA LEU A 64 -6.38 -26.80 -9.01
C LEU A 64 -5.06 -27.25 -8.34
N CYS A 65 -4.55 -26.44 -7.42
CA CYS A 65 -3.30 -26.72 -6.70
C CYS A 65 -3.56 -27.22 -5.29
N HIS A 66 -4.50 -26.60 -4.58
CA HIS A 66 -4.77 -26.86 -3.15
C HIS A 66 -5.93 -27.82 -2.88
N GLY A 67 -6.56 -28.37 -3.93
CA GLY A 67 -7.68 -29.29 -3.84
C GLY A 67 -9.01 -28.60 -3.54
N LEU A 68 -10.14 -29.22 -3.90
CA LEU A 68 -11.49 -28.65 -3.74
C LEU A 68 -11.86 -28.34 -2.28
N GLY A 69 -11.29 -29.06 -1.32
CA GLY A 69 -11.49 -28.82 0.11
C GLY A 69 -10.31 -28.13 0.79
N ALA A 70 -9.41 -27.50 0.03
CA ALA A 70 -8.18 -26.86 0.53
C ALA A 70 -7.19 -27.80 1.25
N ARG A 71 -7.40 -29.12 1.18
CA ARG A 71 -6.59 -30.15 1.86
C ARG A 71 -5.32 -30.57 1.11
N GLY A 72 -4.98 -29.89 0.02
CA GLY A 72 -3.81 -30.19 -0.81
C GLY A 72 -3.98 -31.46 -1.66
N GLY A 73 -2.86 -32.10 -2.01
CA GLY A 73 -2.85 -33.45 -2.60
C GLY A 73 -1.86 -33.70 -3.75
N GLY A 74 -1.12 -32.70 -4.22
CA GLY A 74 -0.07 -32.95 -5.22
C GLY A 74 0.71 -31.72 -5.69
N ARG A 75 0.04 -30.61 -6.01
CA ARG A 75 0.69 -29.37 -6.49
C ARG A 75 0.90 -28.33 -5.41
N GLY A 76 -0.09 -28.17 -4.51
CA GLY A 76 -0.06 -27.23 -3.39
C GLY A 76 -0.21 -27.92 -2.04
N PRO A 77 0.22 -27.27 -0.94
CA PRO A 77 0.03 -27.76 0.42
C PRO A 77 -1.44 -27.72 0.87
N ASP A 78 -1.73 -28.49 1.92
CA ASP A 78 -2.94 -28.35 2.74
C ASP A 78 -2.95 -27.00 3.47
N LEU A 79 -3.97 -26.19 3.20
CA LEU A 79 -4.22 -24.86 3.74
C LEU A 79 -5.14 -24.87 4.97
N THR A 80 -5.78 -26.00 5.28
CA THR A 80 -6.67 -26.15 6.44
C THR A 80 -5.93 -26.29 7.77
N ARG A 81 -4.61 -26.47 7.71
CA ARG A 81 -3.75 -26.60 8.90
C ARG A 81 -3.61 -25.27 9.63
N ALA A 82 -3.52 -25.34 10.96
CA ALA A 82 -3.29 -24.17 11.80
C ALA A 82 -2.03 -23.41 11.36
N HIS A 83 -0.92 -24.13 11.18
CA HIS A 83 0.37 -23.58 10.80
C HIS A 83 0.72 -23.80 9.33
N LYS A 84 1.11 -22.72 8.67
CA LYS A 84 1.55 -22.65 7.28
C LYS A 84 3.02 -22.28 7.25
N ARG A 85 3.72 -22.73 6.19
CA ARG A 85 5.15 -22.50 6.04
C ARG A 85 5.53 -21.04 5.76
N HIS A 86 4.58 -20.25 5.23
CA HIS A 86 4.84 -18.89 4.73
C HIS A 86 4.03 -17.81 5.49
N GLY A 87 3.69 -18.09 6.74
CA GLY A 87 2.96 -17.16 7.61
C GLY A 87 1.53 -17.57 7.87
N ASP A 88 1.06 -17.23 9.07
CA ASP A 88 -0.24 -17.64 9.62
C ASP A 88 -1.20 -16.46 9.79
N SER A 89 -0.73 -15.22 9.68
CA SER A 89 -1.58 -14.04 9.79
C SER A 89 -2.34 -13.74 8.50
N ASP A 90 -3.53 -13.16 8.61
CA ASP A 90 -4.34 -12.78 7.44
C ASP A 90 -3.56 -11.85 6.49
N ALA A 91 -2.76 -10.94 7.04
CA ALA A 91 -1.90 -10.06 6.25
C ALA A 91 -0.80 -10.81 5.48
N GLU A 92 -0.24 -11.87 6.06
CA GLU A 92 0.72 -12.73 5.37
C GLU A 92 0.04 -13.54 4.26
N MET A 93 -1.15 -14.10 4.53
CA MET A 93 -1.94 -14.80 3.53
C MET A 93 -2.27 -13.87 2.36
N PHE A 94 -2.74 -12.66 2.65
CA PHE A 94 -3.05 -11.64 1.64
C PHE A 94 -1.82 -11.31 0.78
N ARG A 95 -0.65 -11.12 1.39
CA ARG A 95 0.59 -10.86 0.64
C ARG A 95 0.99 -12.05 -0.21
N ASN A 96 0.93 -13.27 0.33
CA ASN A 96 1.28 -14.48 -0.41
C ASN A 96 0.35 -14.72 -1.60
N ILE A 97 -0.95 -14.44 -1.45
CA ILE A 97 -1.92 -14.58 -2.54
C ILE A 97 -1.72 -13.47 -3.58
N SER A 98 -1.61 -12.21 -3.15
CA SER A 98 -1.51 -11.07 -4.07
C SER A 98 -0.17 -11.00 -4.81
N GLN A 99 0.93 -11.38 -4.16
CA GLN A 99 2.30 -11.27 -4.71
C GLN A 99 2.92 -12.63 -5.10
N GLY A 100 2.24 -13.74 -4.79
CA GLY A 100 2.81 -15.07 -4.93
C GLY A 100 3.88 -15.33 -3.87
N ILE A 101 4.51 -16.50 -3.95
CA ILE A 101 5.60 -16.86 -3.05
C ILE A 101 6.88 -17.07 -3.87
N PRO A 102 7.86 -16.16 -3.78
CA PRO A 102 9.12 -16.26 -4.51
C PRO A 102 9.82 -17.61 -4.28
N GLY A 103 10.34 -18.20 -5.36
CA GLY A 103 11.00 -19.50 -5.31
C GLY A 103 10.07 -20.70 -5.22
N THR A 104 8.75 -20.51 -5.37
CA THR A 104 7.77 -21.60 -5.43
C THR A 104 6.95 -21.55 -6.72
N ALA A 105 6.13 -22.57 -6.94
CA ALA A 105 5.16 -22.59 -8.04
C ALA A 105 3.87 -21.78 -7.74
N MET A 106 3.73 -21.16 -6.57
CA MET A 106 2.55 -20.36 -6.21
C MET A 106 2.64 -18.98 -6.87
N PRO A 107 1.78 -18.68 -7.88
CA PRO A 107 1.84 -17.44 -8.62
C PRO A 107 1.27 -16.26 -7.83
N ALA A 108 1.58 -15.05 -8.27
CA ALA A 108 0.89 -13.84 -7.82
C ALA A 108 -0.51 -13.79 -8.44
N ASN A 109 -1.56 -13.74 -7.63
CA ASN A 109 -2.94 -13.70 -8.12
C ASN A 109 -3.57 -12.31 -8.11
N GLY A 110 -2.88 -11.29 -7.59
CA GLY A 110 -3.36 -9.92 -7.58
C GLY A 110 -3.41 -9.26 -8.96
N THR A 111 -3.88 -8.01 -8.99
CA THR A 111 -3.98 -7.17 -10.20
C THR A 111 -2.62 -6.67 -10.73
N ASN A 112 -1.53 -7.03 -10.07
CA ASN A 112 -0.14 -6.67 -10.40
C ASN A 112 0.48 -7.47 -11.57
N GLY A 113 -0.29 -8.32 -12.25
CA GLY A 113 -0.01 -8.70 -13.64
C GLY A 113 0.68 -10.05 -13.90
N GLN A 114 0.65 -11.01 -12.97
CA GLN A 114 1.20 -12.36 -13.20
C GLN A 114 0.28 -13.53 -12.88
N GLY A 115 -1.01 -13.29 -12.57
CA GLY A 115 -1.97 -14.37 -12.33
C GLY A 115 -3.39 -13.99 -12.70
N VAL A 116 -4.36 -14.59 -12.00
CA VAL A 116 -5.78 -14.51 -12.36
C VAL A 116 -6.40 -13.12 -12.26
N GLY A 117 -5.70 -12.14 -11.64
CA GLY A 117 -6.13 -10.75 -11.61
C GLY A 117 -7.21 -10.46 -10.55
N MET A 118 -7.15 -11.14 -9.42
CA MET A 118 -8.06 -10.92 -8.29
C MET A 118 -7.85 -9.52 -7.70
N THR A 119 -8.96 -8.87 -7.39
CA THR A 119 -9.03 -7.66 -6.58
C THR A 119 -8.65 -7.93 -5.13
N ASP A 120 -8.22 -6.88 -4.42
CA ASP A 120 -7.94 -6.96 -2.98
C ASP A 120 -9.15 -7.49 -2.20
N GLU A 121 -10.36 -7.11 -2.59
CA GLU A 121 -11.60 -7.59 -1.98
C GLU A 121 -11.75 -9.11 -2.13
N GLU A 122 -11.63 -9.64 -3.34
CA GLU A 122 -11.72 -11.08 -3.60
C GLU A 122 -10.64 -11.85 -2.82
N ILE A 123 -9.42 -11.31 -2.72
CA ILE A 123 -8.35 -11.92 -1.92
C ILE A 123 -8.70 -11.93 -0.42
N TRP A 124 -9.26 -10.85 0.12
CA TRP A 124 -9.69 -10.82 1.51
C TRP A 124 -10.87 -11.76 1.79
N GLN A 125 -11.74 -12.02 0.80
CA GLN A 125 -12.87 -12.92 0.95
C GLN A 125 -12.47 -14.40 1.03
N ILE A 126 -11.30 -14.79 0.50
CA ILE A 126 -10.81 -16.18 0.54
C ILE A 126 -9.97 -16.53 1.77
N ILE A 127 -9.61 -15.55 2.62
CA ILE A 127 -8.78 -15.73 3.83
C ILE A 127 -9.66 -16.00 5.04
#